data_AF-A0A511YHH9-F1
#
_entry.id   AF-A0A511YHH9-F1
#
_cell.length_a   1.000
_cell.length_b   1.000
_cell.length_c   1.000
_cell.angle_alpha   90.00
_cell.angle_beta   90.00
_cell.angle_gamma   90.00
#
_symmetry.space_group_name_H-M   'P 1'
#
loop_
_entity.id
_entity.type
_entity.pdbx_description
1 polymer ?
#
loop_
_entity_poly.entity_id
_entity_poly.type
_entity_poly.pdbx_seq_one_letter_code
_entity_poly.pdbx_strand_id
1 'polypeptide(L)'
;MDANEILDYCLAKKGVTESFPFDQETLVMKVGTKMFLLMSLERQPLQISVKTDPEWSSELREQYPQITGAYHMNKTHWNSVSLDGLKRDLIFQLIDHSYELIFKLLTKKAKEEIENS
;
A
#
# COMPACT_ATOMS: atom_id res chain seq x y z
N MET A 1 -13.56 4.76 5.75
CA MET A 1 -12.98 4.34 4.47
C MET A 1 -13.15 2.84 4.40
N ASP A 2 -13.64 2.29 3.30
CA ASP A 2 -13.85 0.84 3.14
C ASP A 2 -12.90 0.26 2.07
N ALA A 3 -12.98 -1.05 1.83
CA ALA A 3 -12.10 -1.74 0.90
C ALA A 3 -12.32 -1.32 -0.56
N ASN A 4 -13.56 -0.98 -0.95
CA ASN A 4 -13.87 -0.56 -2.31
C ASN A 4 -13.28 0.82 -2.59
N GLU A 5 -13.36 1.76 -1.65
CA GLU A 5 -12.77 3.09 -1.79
C GLU A 5 -11.24 3.01 -1.98
N ILE A 6 -10.56 2.08 -1.30
CA ILE A 6 -9.12 1.82 -1.46
C ILE A 6 -8.82 1.21 -2.82
N LEU A 7 -9.63 0.24 -3.23
CA LEU A 7 -9.47 -0.46 -4.49
C LEU A 7 -9.61 0.53 -5.65
N ASP A 8 -10.70 1.29 -5.68
CA ASP A 8 -10.95 2.32 -6.70
C ASP A 8 -9.80 3.33 -6.75
N TYR A 9 -9.31 3.78 -5.59
CA TYR A 9 -8.20 4.72 -5.50
C TYR A 9 -6.89 4.14 -6.06
N CYS A 10 -6.62 2.86 -5.79
CA CYS A 10 -5.43 2.18 -6.32
C CYS A 10 -5.55 1.94 -7.83
N LEU A 11 -6.71 1.48 -8.30
CA LEU A 11 -6.95 1.18 -9.73
C LEU A 11 -6.95 2.43 -10.61
N ALA A 12 -7.21 3.61 -10.04
CA ALA A 12 -7.07 4.88 -10.75
C ALA A 12 -5.61 5.24 -11.10
N LYS A 13 -4.61 4.54 -10.53
CA LYS A 13 -3.18 4.79 -10.79
C LYS A 13 -2.70 3.99 -11.99
N LYS A 14 -1.77 4.56 -12.77
CA LYS A 14 -1.20 3.90 -13.95
C LYS A 14 -0.47 2.60 -13.60
N GLY A 15 -0.63 1.59 -14.46
CA GLY A 15 0.08 0.31 -14.35
C GLY A 15 -0.26 -0.50 -13.10
N VAL A 16 -1.40 -0.21 -12.45
CA VAL A 16 -1.85 -0.97 -11.29
C VAL A 16 -2.61 -2.22 -11.70
N THR A 17 -2.31 -3.32 -11.03
CA THR A 17 -3.05 -4.59 -11.14
C THR A 17 -3.31 -5.17 -9.76
N GLU A 18 -4.40 -5.93 -9.64
CA GLU A 18 -4.74 -6.71 -8.46
C GLU A 18 -4.39 -8.19 -8.63
N SER A 19 -4.11 -8.87 -7.52
CA SER A 19 -3.92 -10.32 -7.50
C SER A 19 -4.14 -10.89 -6.11
N PHE A 20 -4.37 -12.20 -6.05
CA PHE A 20 -4.62 -12.99 -4.85
C PHE A 20 -3.57 -14.11 -4.73
N PRO A 21 -2.30 -13.78 -4.46
CA PRO A 21 -1.20 -14.73 -4.57
C PRO A 21 -1.11 -15.73 -3.40
N PHE A 22 -1.84 -15.51 -2.31
CA PHE A 22 -1.77 -16.32 -1.10
C PHE A 22 -3.04 -17.16 -0.89
N ASP A 23 -4.20 -16.53 -1.02
CA ASP A 23 -5.54 -17.08 -0.82
C ASP A 23 -6.56 -16.18 -1.55
N GLN A 24 -7.86 -16.48 -1.44
CA GLN A 24 -8.93 -15.74 -2.13
C GLN A 24 -9.35 -14.42 -1.44
N GLU A 25 -8.74 -14.06 -0.31
CA GLU A 25 -9.20 -12.95 0.55
C GLU A 25 -8.11 -11.88 0.75
N THR A 26 -6.84 -12.24 0.52
CA THR A 26 -5.68 -11.37 0.64
C THR A 26 -5.35 -10.72 -0.70
N LEU A 27 -5.92 -9.53 -0.88
CA LEU A 27 -5.70 -8.68 -2.04
C LEU A 27 -4.28 -8.10 -2.01
N VAL A 28 -3.59 -8.18 -3.14
CA VAL A 28 -2.29 -7.56 -3.38
C VAL A 28 -2.38 -6.64 -4.59
N MET A 29 -2.15 -5.35 -4.37
CA MET A 29 -2.03 -4.34 -5.42
C MET A 29 -0.57 -4.19 -5.84
N LYS A 30 -0.34 -4.23 -7.15
CA LYS A 30 0.99 -4.13 -7.76
C LYS A 30 1.04 -2.97 -8.74
N VAL A 31 2.20 -2.34 -8.84
CA VAL A 31 2.55 -1.44 -9.95
C VAL A 31 3.58 -2.15 -10.83
N GLY A 32 3.21 -2.40 -12.09
CA GLY A 32 3.91 -3.37 -12.92
C GLY A 32 3.95 -4.74 -12.24
N THR A 33 5.15 -5.26 -11.95
CA THR A 33 5.33 -6.58 -11.32
C THR A 33 5.57 -6.52 -9.81
N LYS A 34 5.61 -5.34 -9.19
CA LYS A 34 5.98 -5.17 -7.77
C LYS A 34 4.79 -4.73 -6.93
N MET A 35 4.62 -5.38 -5.78
CA MET A 35 3.58 -5.04 -4.79
C MET A 35 3.87 -3.71 -4.11
N PHE A 36 2.83 -2.89 -3.94
CA PHE A 36 2.87 -1.66 -3.13
C PHE A 36 1.79 -1.61 -2.05
N LEU A 37 0.74 -2.43 -2.13
CA LEU A 37 -0.28 -2.52 -1.08
C LEU A 37 -0.75 -3.96 -0.92
N LEU A 38 -0.98 -4.36 0.33
CA LEU A 38 -1.63 -5.62 0.69
C LEU A 38 -2.81 -5.31 1.61
N MET A 39 -3.95 -5.96 1.38
CA MET A 39 -5.16 -5.78 2.18
C MET A 39 -5.88 -7.12 2.35
N SER A 40 -6.35 -7.41 3.56
CA SER A 40 -7.26 -8.55 3.79
C SER A 40 -8.70 -8.02 3.74
N LEU A 41 -9.50 -8.53 2.81
CA LEU A 41 -10.86 -8.04 2.55
C LEU A 41 -11.84 -8.39 3.68
N GLU A 42 -11.61 -9.52 4.35
CA GLU A 42 -12.48 -10.02 5.44
C GLU A 42 -12.08 -9.48 6.84
N ARG A 43 -10.91 -8.85 6.96
CA ARG A 43 -10.43 -8.40 8.27
C ARG A 43 -11.14 -7.15 8.76
N GLN A 44 -11.62 -7.19 10.00
CA GLN A 44 -12.19 -6.04 10.70
C GLN A 44 -11.48 -5.78 12.04
N PRO A 45 -11.08 -4.53 12.36
CA PRO A 45 -11.14 -3.36 11.49
C PRO A 45 -10.22 -3.52 10.26
N LEU A 46 -10.63 -2.90 9.14
CA LEU A 46 -9.89 -2.95 7.88
C LEU A 46 -8.44 -2.50 8.10
N GLN A 47 -7.51 -3.25 7.54
CA GLN A 47 -6.08 -2.99 7.65
C GLN A 47 -5.41 -3.18 6.29
N ILE A 48 -4.52 -2.24 5.97
CA ILE A 48 -3.63 -2.33 4.81
C ILE A 48 -2.18 -2.43 5.27
N SER A 49 -1.33 -3.04 4.43
CA SER A 49 0.12 -2.99 4.57
C SER A 49 0.72 -2.22 3.40
N VAL A 50 1.48 -1.17 3.72
CA VAL A 50 2.07 -0.23 2.75
C VAL A 50 3.53 0.05 3.09
N LYS A 51 4.31 0.42 2.07
CA LYS A 51 5.72 0.76 2.22
C LYS A 51 5.91 2.27 2.37
N THR A 52 6.76 2.67 3.30
CA THR A 52 7.23 4.04 3.45
C THR A 52 8.74 4.05 3.61
N ASP A 53 9.36 5.22 3.48
CA ASP A 53 10.77 5.37 3.85
C ASP A 53 10.96 5.15 5.37
N PRO A 54 12.18 4.78 5.82
CA PRO A 54 12.41 4.43 7.22
C PRO A 54 12.17 5.57 8.22
N GLU A 55 12.49 6.80 7.84
CA GLU A 55 12.36 7.97 8.71
C GLU A 55 10.89 8.25 8.98
N TRP A 56 10.09 8.34 7.91
CA TRP A 56 8.65 8.55 8.02
C TRP A 56 7.96 7.36 8.70
N SER A 57 8.42 6.12 8.46
CA SER A 57 7.90 4.94 9.18
C SER A 57 8.03 5.06 10.69
N SER A 58 9.14 5.63 11.18
CA SER A 58 9.35 5.83 12.62
C SER A 58 8.40 6.90 13.17
N GLU A 59 8.32 8.05 12.50
CA GLU A 59 7.45 9.16 12.89
C GLU A 59 5.97 8.74 12.92
N LEU A 60 5.52 8.01 11.90
CA LEU A 60 4.14 7.54 11.79
C LEU A 60 3.76 6.65 12.98
N ARG A 61 4.64 5.75 13.40
CA ARG A 61 4.37 4.83 14.52
C ARG A 61 4.41 5.51 15.87
N GLU A 62 5.15 6.62 15.99
CA GLU A 62 5.15 7.44 17.19
C GLU A 62 3.88 8.28 17.30
N GLN A 63 3.40 8.83 16.17
CA GLN A 63 2.25 9.73 16.13
C GLN A 63 0.90 9.02 16.09
N TYR A 64 0.81 7.85 15.44
CA TYR A 64 -0.44 7.17 15.16
C TYR A 64 -0.44 5.75 15.75
N PRO A 65 -1.21 5.49 16.83
CA PRO A 65 -1.29 4.14 17.42
C PRO A 65 -1.88 3.09 16.47
N GLN A 66 -2.60 3.52 15.44
CA GLN A 66 -3.12 2.64 14.38
C GLN A 66 -2.05 2.12 13.41
N ILE A 67 -0.85 2.71 13.42
CA ILE A 67 0.24 2.38 12.51
C ILE A 67 1.31 1.61 13.28
N THR A 68 1.59 0.40 12.82
CA THR A 68 2.57 -0.51 13.45
C THR A 68 3.47 -1.13 12.38
N GLY A 69 4.57 -1.78 12.80
CA GLY A 69 5.41 -2.51 11.86
C GLY A 69 4.68 -3.72 11.26
N ALA A 70 4.71 -3.85 9.94
CA ALA A 70 3.95 -4.89 9.25
C ALA A 70 4.40 -6.32 9.62
N TYR A 71 3.42 -7.18 9.90
CA TYR A 71 3.67 -8.61 10.19
C TYR A 71 4.21 -9.32 8.94
N HIS A 72 5.15 -10.26 9.12
CA HIS A 72 5.83 -11.01 8.05
C HIS A 72 6.62 -10.18 7.01
N MET A 73 6.71 -8.86 7.19
CA MET A 73 7.44 -7.97 6.29
C MET A 73 8.64 -7.32 6.99
N ASN A 74 9.49 -6.65 6.21
CA ASN A 74 10.56 -5.82 6.74
C ASN A 74 9.95 -4.56 7.40
N LYS A 75 9.87 -4.60 8.73
CA LYS A 75 9.30 -3.53 9.57
C LYS A 75 10.08 -2.23 9.51
N THR A 76 11.27 -2.16 8.93
CA THR A 76 11.94 -0.87 8.68
C THR A 76 11.20 -0.06 7.61
N HIS A 77 10.55 -0.73 6.65
CA HIS A 77 9.91 -0.07 5.52
C HIS A 77 8.40 -0.29 5.43
N TRP A 78 7.91 -1.42 5.95
CA TRP A 78 6.51 -1.80 5.80
C TRP A 78 5.74 -1.55 7.09
N ASN A 79 4.58 -0.92 6.92
CA ASN A 79 3.66 -0.56 7.99
C ASN A 79 2.33 -1.27 7.81
N SER A 80 1.79 -1.81 8.89
CA SER A 80 0.39 -2.21 8.98
C SER A 80 -0.41 -1.02 9.54
N VAL A 81 -1.42 -0.60 8.78
CA VAL A 81 -2.21 0.60 9.03
C VAL A 81 -3.65 0.17 9.26
N SER A 82 -4.12 0.25 10.50
CA SER A 82 -5.57 0.14 10.76
C SER A 82 -6.24 1.43 10.34
N LEU A 83 -7.30 1.34 9.54
CA LEU A 83 -7.91 2.53 8.95
C LEU A 83 -8.89 3.24 9.89
N ASP A 84 -9.29 2.57 10.96
CA ASP A 84 -10.26 3.10 11.91
C ASP A 84 -9.69 4.32 12.66
N GLY A 85 -10.45 5.41 12.68
CA GLY A 85 -10.04 6.67 13.29
C GLY A 85 -8.89 7.42 12.58
N LEU A 86 -8.37 6.95 11.43
CA LEU A 86 -7.40 7.70 10.63
C LEU A 86 -8.10 8.64 9.62
N LYS A 87 -7.48 9.79 9.37
CA LYS A 87 -7.94 10.73 8.34
C LYS A 87 -7.71 10.13 6.95
N ARG A 88 -8.70 10.27 6.05
CA ARG A 88 -8.63 9.75 4.67
C ARG A 88 -7.38 10.24 3.92
N ASP A 89 -7.09 11.53 4.03
CA ASP A 89 -5.94 12.14 3.36
C ASP A 89 -4.60 11.48 3.74
N LEU A 90 -4.43 11.13 5.02
CA LEU A 90 -3.23 10.42 5.48
C LEU A 90 -3.17 9.02 4.86
N ILE A 91 -4.31 8.31 4.79
CA ILE A 91 -4.34 6.97 4.21
C ILE A 91 -3.99 7.02 2.72
N PHE A 92 -4.55 7.96 1.96
CA PHE A 92 -4.20 8.15 0.56
C PHE A 92 -2.73 8.54 0.39
N GLN A 93 -2.20 9.42 1.23
CA GLN A 93 -0.78 9.80 1.22
C GLN A 93 0.13 8.58 1.45
N LEU A 94 -0.22 7.68 2.36
CA LEU A 94 0.53 6.43 2.60
C LEU A 94 0.50 5.50 1.38
N ILE A 95 -0.66 5.39 0.71
CA ILE A 95 -0.82 4.60 -0.51
C ILE A 95 0.01 5.18 -1.66
N ASP A 96 -0.07 6.50 -1.87
CA ASP A 96 0.68 7.23 -2.89
C ASP A 96 2.18 7.05 -2.72
N HIS A 97 2.66 7.29 -1.50
CA HIS A 97 4.06 7.16 -1.20
C HIS A 97 4.57 5.73 -1.41
N SER A 98 3.79 4.73 -1.02
CA SER A 98 4.13 3.32 -1.30
C SER A 98 4.18 3.03 -2.79
N TYR A 99 3.17 3.48 -3.54
CA TYR A 99 3.14 3.35 -5.01
C TYR A 99 4.37 3.99 -5.65
N GLU A 100 4.71 5.22 -5.28
CA GLU A 100 5.85 5.95 -5.83
C GLU A 100 7.18 5.29 -5.50
N LEU A 101 7.38 4.86 -4.24
CA LEU A 101 8.59 4.16 -3.84
C LEU A 101 8.77 2.87 -4.64
N ILE A 102 7.70 2.10 -4.84
CA ILE A 102 7.77 0.84 -5.58
C ILE A 102 7.92 1.08 -7.09
N PHE A 103 7.24 2.08 -7.65
CA PHE A 103 7.39 2.49 -9.04
C PHE A 103 8.86 2.89 -9.31
N LYS A 104 9.49 3.66 -8.42
CA LYS A 104 10.91 4.04 -8.50
C LYS A 104 11.86 2.82 -8.55
N LEU A 105 11.47 1.67 -8.01
CA LEU A 105 12.25 0.42 -8.04
C LEU A 105 12.05 -0.40 -9.33
N LEU A 106 11.16 0.02 -10.23
CA LEU A 106 10.99 -0.62 -11.54
C LEU A 106 12.15 -0.28 -12.48
N THR A 107 12.39 -1.15 -13.45
CA THR A 107 13.37 -0.91 -14.52
C THR A 107 12.91 0.28 -15.37
N LYS A 108 13.85 0.95 -16.02
CA LYS A 108 13.55 2.09 -16.92
C LYS A 108 12.49 1.70 -17.97
N LYS A 109 12.67 0.55 -18.62
CA LYS A 109 11.73 0.02 -19.62
C LYS A 109 10.31 -0.14 -19.05
N ALA A 110 10.17 -0.75 -17.86
CA ALA A 110 8.86 -0.96 -17.26
C ALA A 110 8.17 0.36 -16.87
N LYS A 111 8.94 1.36 -16.41
CA LYS A 111 8.39 2.70 -16.13
C LYS A 111 7.87 3.37 -17.40
N GLU A 112 8.66 3.33 -18.49
CA GLU A 112 8.26 3.89 -19.78
C GLU A 112 7.00 3.21 -20.35
N GLU A 113 6.89 1.88 -20.23
CA GLU A 113 5.70 1.14 -20.67
C GLU A 113 4.44 1.57 -19.88
N ILE A 114 4.57 1.79 -18.57
CA ILE A 114 3.46 2.24 -17.72
C ILE A 114 3.09 3.70 -18.01
N GLU A 115 4.08 4.59 -18.15
CA GLU A 115 3.85 6.02 -18.38
C GLU A 115 3.16 6.29 -19.72
N ASN A 116 3.48 5.48 -20.74
CA ASN A 116 2.92 5.58 -22.09
C ASN A 116 1.62 4.79 -22.30
N SER A 117 1.13 4.10 -21.26
CA SER A 117 -0.20 3.46 -21.24
C SER A 117 -1.33 4.44 -20.89
#